data_AF-A0A521FVR8-F1
#
_entry.id   AF-A0A521FVR8-F1
#
_cell.length_a   1.000
_cell.length_b   1.000
_cell.length_c   1.000
_cell.angle_alpha   90.00
_cell.angle_beta   90.00
_cell.angle_gamma   90.00
#
_symmetry.space_group_name_H-M   'P 1'
#
loop_
_entity.id
_entity.type
_entity.pdbx_description
1 polymer ?
#
loop_
_entity_poly.entity_id
_entity_poly.type
_entity_poly.pdbx_seq_one_letter_code
_entity_poly.pdbx_strand_id
1 'polypeptide(L)'
;MCRAAEFFGVSWKTADRWAERYRVTGRAGMADRSSRPHSSSAKTGPATTKRIVSLRLRKRWGAVRLAAETGVAPSTAEAVLRRCGISRLSQLERRDHRVVRYEHAAPGE
;
A
#
# COMPACT_ATOMS: atom_id res chain seq x y z
N MET A 1 -13.44 10.18 39.27
CA MET A 1 -12.91 9.34 38.17
C MET A 1 -13.15 7.84 38.42
N CYS A 2 -12.97 7.30 39.64
CA CYS A 2 -13.22 5.88 39.94
C CYS A 2 -14.63 5.39 39.55
N ARG A 3 -15.68 6.15 39.87
CA ARG A 3 -17.07 5.79 39.53
C ARG A 3 -17.33 5.61 38.03
N ALA A 4 -16.65 6.38 37.18
CA ALA A 4 -16.75 6.23 35.73
C ALA A 4 -15.99 4.98 35.25
N ALA A 5 -14.81 4.72 35.82
CA ALA A 5 -14.03 3.53 35.53
C ALA A 5 -14.80 2.24 35.89
N GLU A 6 -15.45 2.22 37.04
CA GLU A 6 -16.34 1.13 37.49
C GLU A 6 -17.53 0.93 36.54
N PHE A 7 -18.22 2.00 36.16
CA PHE A 7 -19.37 1.94 35.26
C PHE A 7 -19.04 1.34 33.89
N PHE A 8 -17.86 1.66 33.35
CA PHE A 8 -17.40 1.16 32.05
C PHE A 8 -16.57 -0.13 32.14
N GLY A 9 -16.32 -0.66 33.34
CA GLY A 9 -15.50 -1.87 33.53
C GLY A 9 -14.05 -1.71 33.06
N VAL A 10 -13.49 -0.50 33.14
CA VAL A 10 -12.12 -0.19 32.71
C VAL A 10 -11.25 0.25 33.87
N SER A 11 -9.93 0.18 33.70
CA SER A 11 -9.01 0.75 34.69
C SER A 11 -9.17 2.26 34.81
N TRP A 12 -8.89 2.81 35.99
CA TRP A 12 -8.91 4.26 36.24
C TRP A 12 -8.06 5.05 35.22
N LYS A 13 -6.86 4.54 34.86
CA LYS A 13 -5.97 5.16 33.86
C LYS A 13 -6.61 5.23 32.47
N THR A 14 -7.43 4.25 32.10
CA THR A 14 -8.15 4.24 30.82
C THR A 14 -9.25 5.32 30.81
N ALA A 15 -10.03 5.39 31.88
CA ALA A 15 -11.08 6.39 32.03
C ALA A 15 -10.52 7.82 32.05
N ASP A 16 -9.40 8.03 32.74
CA ASP A 16 -8.70 9.32 32.79
C ASP A 16 -8.19 9.75 31.40
N ARG A 17 -7.56 8.83 30.65
CA ARG A 17 -7.14 9.08 29.26
C ARG A 17 -8.30 9.44 28.34
N TRP A 18 -9.46 8.81 28.51
CA TRP A 18 -10.66 9.16 27.74
C TRP A 18 -11.18 10.54 28.11
N ALA A 19 -11.20 10.89 29.41
CA ALA A 19 -11.61 12.20 29.89
C ALA A 19 -10.68 13.31 29.40
N GLU A 20 -9.35 13.11 29.44
CA GLU A 20 -8.37 14.04 28.89
C GLU A 20 -8.57 14.23 27.39
N ARG A 21 -8.71 13.13 26.63
CA ARG A 21 -8.96 13.19 25.18
C ARG A 21 -10.25 13.95 24.85
N TYR A 22 -11.31 13.75 25.63
CA TYR A 22 -12.57 14.46 25.46
C TYR A 22 -12.42 15.96 25.73
N ARG A 23 -11.64 16.36 26.74
CA ARG A 23 -11.36 17.80 27.00
C ARG A 23 -10.60 18.46 25.85
N VAL A 24 -9.66 17.77 25.22
CA VAL A 24 -8.81 18.32 24.14
C VAL A 24 -9.50 18.32 22.78
N THR A 25 -10.19 17.22 22.42
CA THR A 25 -10.73 17.01 21.06
C THR A 25 -12.26 16.99 21.00
N GLY A 26 -12.94 17.17 22.14
CA GLY A 26 -14.39 17.10 22.23
C GLY A 26 -14.94 15.74 21.81
N ARG A 27 -16.20 15.74 21.36
CA ARG A 27 -16.90 14.54 20.88
C ARG A 27 -16.18 13.87 19.70
N ALA A 28 -15.51 14.62 18.83
CA ALA A 28 -14.75 14.08 17.70
C ALA A 28 -13.57 13.19 18.14
N GLY A 29 -13.01 13.44 19.33
CA GLY A 29 -11.93 12.63 19.91
C GLY A 29 -12.36 11.23 20.37
N MET A 30 -13.66 10.99 20.57
CA MET A 30 -14.19 9.70 21.02
C MET A 30 -14.53 8.74 19.88
N ALA A 31 -14.45 9.19 18.62
CA ALA A 31 -14.54 8.27 17.48
C ALA A 31 -13.34 7.32 17.48
N ASP A 32 -13.57 6.08 17.00
CA ASP A 32 -12.50 5.10 16.88
C ASP A 32 -11.41 5.62 15.94
N ARG A 33 -10.17 5.65 16.45
CA ARG A 33 -9.01 6.06 15.65
C ARG A 33 -8.37 4.80 15.13
N SER A 34 -7.92 4.85 13.88
CA SER A 34 -7.13 3.74 13.35
C SER A 34 -5.91 3.50 14.25
N SER A 35 -5.81 2.31 14.82
CA SER A 35 -4.60 1.85 15.52
C SER A 35 -3.43 1.57 14.59
N ARG A 36 -3.60 1.82 13.27
CA ARG A 36 -2.55 1.62 12.28
C ARG A 36 -1.45 2.67 12.48
N PRO A 37 -0.17 2.26 12.46
CA PRO A 37 0.93 3.20 12.59
C PRO A 37 0.90 4.20 11.43
N HIS A 38 1.05 5.49 11.76
CA HIS A 38 1.06 6.57 10.76
C HIS A 38 2.24 6.46 9.79
N SER A 39 3.37 5.91 10.25
CA SER A 39 4.56 5.68 9.44
C SER A 39 5.13 4.28 9.69
N SER A 40 5.87 3.76 8.70
CA SER A 40 6.60 2.51 8.83
C SER A 40 8.00 2.78 8.30
N SER A 41 9.00 2.77 9.20
CA SER A 41 10.40 3.04 8.88
C SER A 41 11.01 2.01 7.92
N ALA A 42 10.46 0.79 7.91
CA ALA A 42 10.82 -0.26 6.96
C ALA A 42 10.28 0.00 5.54
N LYS A 43 9.49 1.06 5.31
CA LYS A 43 9.09 1.43 3.95
C LYS A 43 10.32 1.88 3.17
N THR A 44 10.47 1.29 1.98
CA THR A 44 11.42 1.72 0.95
C THR A 44 11.39 3.24 0.80
N GLY A 45 12.56 3.87 0.93
CA GLY A 45 12.70 5.32 0.87
C GLY A 45 12.13 5.92 -0.43
N PRO A 46 11.75 7.20 -0.41
CA PRO A 46 11.14 7.87 -1.57
C PRO A 46 12.09 7.90 -2.79
N ALA A 47 13.41 8.02 -2.57
CA ALA A 47 14.40 8.01 -3.63
C ALA A 47 14.43 6.68 -4.40
N THR A 48 14.54 5.56 -3.68
CA THR A 48 14.53 4.21 -4.27
C THR A 48 13.20 3.91 -4.96
N THR A 49 12.09 4.31 -4.33
CA THR A 49 10.75 4.18 -4.94
C THR A 49 10.66 4.92 -6.28
N LYS A 50 11.12 6.18 -6.34
CA LYS A 50 11.16 6.96 -7.58
C LYS A 50 12.06 6.31 -8.65
N ARG A 51 13.21 5.76 -8.26
CA ARG A 51 14.12 5.05 -9.20
C ARG A 51 13.46 3.80 -9.79
N ILE A 52 12.81 2.97 -8.96
CA ILE A 52 12.08 1.77 -9.41
C ILE A 52 10.97 2.16 -10.40
N VAL A 53 10.15 3.16 -10.06
CA VAL A 53 9.05 3.63 -10.92
C VAL A 53 9.58 4.20 -12.23
N SER A 54 10.62 5.03 -12.20
CA SER A 54 11.25 5.60 -13.40
C SER A 54 11.79 4.51 -14.35
N LEU A 55 12.49 3.51 -13.80
CA LEU A 55 13.01 2.39 -14.59
C LEU A 55 11.87 1.55 -15.17
N ARG A 56 10.82 1.28 -14.39
CA ARG A 56 9.63 0.56 -14.87
C ARG A 56 8.97 1.27 -16.04
N LEU A 57 8.81 2.60 -15.96
CA LEU A 57 8.18 3.39 -17.01
C LEU A 57 9.03 3.47 -18.28
N ARG A 58 10.34 3.67 -18.15
CA ARG A 58 11.26 3.83 -19.30
C ARG A 58 11.66 2.52 -19.97
N LYS A 59 11.85 1.45 -19.19
CA LYS A 59 12.47 0.20 -19.67
C LYS A 59 11.55 -1.01 -19.69
N ARG A 60 10.35 -0.90 -19.07
CA ARG A 60 9.36 -2.00 -18.99
C ARG A 60 9.89 -3.30 -18.39
N TRP A 61 10.92 -3.22 -17.54
CA TRP A 61 11.51 -4.39 -16.91
C TRP A 61 10.62 -4.99 -15.82
N GLY A 62 10.70 -6.31 -15.66
CA GLY A 62 10.07 -7.04 -14.55
C GLY A 62 10.73 -6.75 -13.20
N ALA A 63 10.04 -7.11 -12.11
CA ALA A 63 10.47 -6.81 -10.75
C ALA A 63 11.85 -7.37 -10.40
N VAL A 64 12.21 -8.56 -10.90
CA VAL A 64 13.52 -9.19 -10.67
C VAL A 64 14.67 -8.34 -11.23
N ARG A 65 14.52 -7.85 -12.46
CA ARG A 65 15.55 -7.02 -13.11
C ARG A 65 15.62 -5.63 -12.48
N LEU A 66 14.49 -5.06 -12.09
CA LEU A 66 14.45 -3.80 -11.35
C LEU A 66 15.12 -3.90 -9.99
N ALA A 67 14.91 -5.02 -9.29
CA ALA A 67 15.56 -5.32 -8.02
C ALA A 67 17.08 -5.38 -8.15
N ALA A 68 17.59 -6.12 -9.15
CA ALA A 68 19.02 -6.18 -9.43
C ALA A 68 19.64 -4.79 -9.69
N GLU A 69 18.95 -3.94 -10.45
CA GLU A 69 19.42 -2.59 -10.80
C GLU A 69 19.34 -1.58 -9.63
N THR A 70 18.43 -1.80 -8.67
CA THR A 70 18.17 -0.86 -7.57
C THR A 70 18.71 -1.34 -6.23
N GLY A 71 19.25 -2.55 -6.16
CA GLY A 71 19.79 -3.15 -4.94
C GLY A 71 18.73 -3.53 -3.90
N VAL A 72 17.46 -3.67 -4.29
CA VAL A 72 16.36 -4.10 -3.40
C VAL A 72 15.99 -5.55 -3.66
N ALA A 73 15.34 -6.21 -2.71
CA ALA A 73 14.77 -7.54 -2.94
C ALA A 73 13.67 -7.50 -4.03
N PRO A 74 13.51 -8.53 -4.87
CA PRO A 74 12.44 -8.63 -5.87
C PRO A 74 11.03 -8.42 -5.28
N SER A 75 10.78 -8.96 -4.09
CA SER A 75 9.53 -8.76 -3.34
C SER A 75 9.28 -7.29 -2.98
N THR A 76 10.34 -6.54 -2.68
CA THR A 76 10.25 -5.11 -2.39
C THR A 76 9.95 -4.31 -3.64
N ALA A 77 10.61 -4.63 -4.76
CA ALA A 77 10.32 -4.02 -6.04
C ALA A 77 8.85 -4.26 -6.44
N GLU A 78 8.37 -5.49 -6.33
CA GLU A 78 6.97 -5.83 -6.63
C GLU A 78 5.98 -5.12 -5.69
N ALA A 79 6.28 -5.05 -4.38
CA ALA A 79 5.46 -4.31 -3.42
C ALA A 79 5.42 -2.80 -3.70
N VAL A 80 6.52 -2.22 -4.20
CA VAL A 80 6.54 -0.83 -4.67
C VAL A 80 5.66 -0.69 -5.91
N LEU A 81 5.83 -1.55 -6.92
CA LEU A 81 5.03 -1.48 -8.15
C LEU A 81 3.53 -1.63 -7.88
N ARG A 82 3.14 -2.54 -6.98
CA ARG A 82 1.75 -2.75 -6.57
C ARG A 82 1.18 -1.53 -5.85
N ARG A 83 1.94 -0.91 -4.93
CA ARG A 83 1.53 0.34 -4.25
C ARG A 83 1.37 1.51 -5.23
N CYS A 84 2.20 1.55 -6.26
CA CYS A 84 2.13 2.55 -7.32
C CYS A 84 1.13 2.20 -8.45
N GLY A 85 0.45 1.06 -8.39
CA GLY A 85 -0.55 0.65 -9.39
C GLY A 85 0.00 0.25 -10.75
N ILE A 86 1.30 -0.08 -10.86
CA ILE A 86 2.01 -0.35 -12.13
C ILE A 86 2.68 -1.73 -12.18
N SER A 87 2.19 -2.68 -11.38
CA SER A 87 2.71 -4.06 -11.32
C SER A 87 2.46 -4.86 -12.59
N ARG A 88 1.36 -4.60 -13.31
CA ARG A 88 1.08 -5.29 -14.58
C ARG A 88 1.61 -4.46 -15.76
N LEU A 89 2.39 -5.08 -16.63
CA LEU A 89 2.87 -4.42 -17.86
C LEU A 89 1.71 -4.05 -18.79
N SER A 90 0.64 -4.85 -18.80
CA SER A 90 -0.57 -4.57 -19.56
C SER A 90 -1.29 -3.29 -19.15
N GLN A 91 -1.06 -2.76 -17.94
CA GLN A 91 -1.59 -1.46 -17.50
C GLN A 91 -0.76 -0.28 -18.03
N LEU A 92 0.46 -0.56 -18.46
CA LEU A 92 1.45 0.42 -18.91
C LEU A 92 1.52 0.52 -20.44
N GLU A 93 1.10 -0.53 -21.14
CA GLU A 93 1.04 -0.59 -22.59
C GLU A 93 -0.25 0.04 -23.11
N ARG A 94 -0.11 0.90 -24.12
CA ARG A 94 -1.26 1.31 -24.93
C ARG A 94 -1.68 0.06 -25.71
N ARG A 95 -2.91 -0.41 -25.50
CA ARG A 95 -3.45 -1.57 -26.24
C ARG A 95 -3.61 -1.20 -27.70
N ASP A 96 -2.54 -1.32 -28.47
CA ASP A 96 -2.55 -1.18 -29.93
C ASP A 96 -2.44 -2.54 -30.62
N HIS A 97 -2.46 -3.64 -29.84
CA HIS A 97 -2.50 -4.96 -30.45
C HIS A 97 -3.90 -5.21 -31.01
N ARG A 98 -3.99 -5.30 -32.33
CA ARG A 98 -5.13 -5.89 -33.02
C ARG A 98 -5.26 -7.33 -32.53
N VAL A 99 -6.43 -7.71 -32.03
CA VAL A 99 -6.71 -9.10 -31.62
C VAL A 99 -6.58 -9.98 -32.86
N VAL A 100 -5.48 -10.71 -32.98
CA VAL A 100 -5.30 -11.72 -34.03
C VAL A 100 -6.04 -12.96 -33.55
N ARG A 101 -7.22 -13.21 -34.13
CA ARG A 101 -7.93 -14.47 -33.92
C ARG A 101 -7.28 -15.52 -34.80
N TYR A 102 -7.04 -16.69 -34.22
CA TYR A 102 -6.64 -17.87 -34.97
C TYR A 102 -7.83 -18.33 -35.80
N GLU A 103 -7.83 -17.99 -37.09
CA GLU A 103 -8.80 -18.47 -38.07
C GLU A 103 -8.08 -19.53 -38.91
N HIS A 104 -8.38 -20.80 -38.65
CA HIS A 104 -8.03 -21.88 -39.56
C HIS A 104 -9.23 -22.17 -40.47
N ALA A 105 -8.97 -22.25 -41.78
CA ALA A 105 -10.02 -22.50 -42.77
C ALA A 105 -10.67 -23.88 -42.61
N ALA A 106 -9.95 -24.86 -42.06
CA ALA A 106 -10.45 -26.19 -41.75
C ALA A 106 -9.84 -26.71 -40.42
N PRO A 107 -10.61 -27.43 -39.60
CA PRO A 107 -10.08 -28.07 -38.41
C PRO A 107 -9.20 -29.27 -38.81
N GLY A 108 -7.89 -29.18 -38.57
CA GLY A 108 -6.96 -30.31 -38.73
C GLY A 108 -5.70 -30.11 -39.56
N GLU A 109 -5.34 -28.87 -39.95
CA GLU A 109 -4.00 -28.54 -40.47
C GLU A 109 -3.02 -28.08 -39.38
#